data_AF-A0A545ALP0-F1
#
_entry.id   AF-A0A545ALP0-F1
#
_cell.length_a   1.000
_cell.length_b   1.000
_cell.length_c   1.000
_cell.angle_alpha   90.00
_cell.angle_beta   90.00
_cell.angle_gamma   90.00
#
_symmetry.space_group_name_H-M   'P 1'
#
loop_
_entity.id
_entity.type
_entity.pdbx_description
1 polymer ?
#
loop_
_entity_poly.entity_id
_entity_poly.type
_entity_poly.pdbx_seq_one_letter_code
_entity_poly.pdbx_strand_id
1 'polypeptide(L)'
;MAAPDLRSLFRSGPARTAAIIVVLVVAMLLVRGATKDDDTGSASGTAQPLAPAQGAGDRPVDGDGQVTIGSTVIVPHPADDGGDLRSYRGQQAEGQQVLVLSVPADEGFWVGSGPLDRIWVQMSGPGESGFVVQSGQHVSFTGTVVEHDRGFADRVGVNMLEGAARLTSEGAHLEVPRSTVVLAG
;
A
#
# COMPACT_ATOMS: atom_id res chain seq x y z
N MET A 1 18.28 38.47 -47.72
CA MET A 1 18.13 37.05 -47.32
C MET A 1 19.10 36.80 -46.18
N ALA A 2 18.59 36.74 -44.94
CA ALA A 2 19.39 36.57 -43.73
C ALA A 2 19.32 35.10 -43.27
N ALA A 3 20.46 34.52 -42.90
CA ALA A 3 20.56 33.16 -42.37
C ALA A 3 20.28 33.16 -40.85
N PRO A 4 19.56 32.17 -40.30
CA PRO A 4 19.37 32.06 -38.85
C PRO A 4 20.60 31.48 -38.16
N ASP A 5 20.93 32.10 -37.03
CA ASP A 5 22.05 31.82 -36.13
C ASP A 5 21.80 30.56 -35.29
N LEU A 6 22.72 29.59 -35.34
CA LEU A 6 22.62 28.25 -34.72
C LEU A 6 23.18 28.19 -33.29
N ARG A 7 23.34 29.32 -32.59
CA ARG A 7 24.02 29.38 -31.29
C ARG A 7 23.15 29.19 -30.03
N SER A 8 21.90 28.75 -30.14
CA SER A 8 20.99 28.65 -28.97
C SER A 8 20.59 27.23 -28.52
N LEU A 9 21.38 26.19 -28.81
CA LEU A 9 21.05 24.80 -28.41
C LEU A 9 21.91 24.20 -27.30
N PHE A 10 22.79 24.97 -26.65
CA PHE A 10 23.49 24.52 -25.45
C PHE A 10 22.91 25.17 -24.19
N ARG A 11 21.76 24.67 -23.73
CA ARG A 11 21.37 24.79 -22.32
C ARG A 11 21.56 23.44 -21.65
N SER A 12 22.76 23.26 -21.11
CA SER A 12 23.12 22.24 -20.13
C SER A 12 22.06 22.21 -19.02
N GLY A 13 21.36 21.09 -18.89
CA GLY A 13 20.62 20.76 -17.67
C GLY A 13 21.58 20.16 -16.63
N PRO A 14 21.47 20.50 -15.34
CA PRO A 14 22.33 19.92 -14.31
C PRO A 14 22.02 18.43 -14.15
N ALA A 15 23.09 17.63 -14.21
CA ALA A 15 23.10 16.22 -13.88
C ALA A 15 22.49 16.00 -12.49
N ARG A 16 21.38 15.27 -12.42
CA ARG A 16 20.85 14.78 -11.15
C ARG A 16 21.70 13.60 -10.71
N THR A 17 22.57 13.86 -9.74
CA THR A 17 23.38 12.88 -9.02
C THR A 17 22.46 11.83 -8.43
N ALA A 18 22.47 10.62 -8.97
CA ALA A 18 21.79 9.46 -8.40
C ALA A 18 22.53 9.03 -7.13
N ALA A 19 21.91 9.22 -5.97
CA ALA A 19 22.34 8.56 -4.75
C ALA A 19 21.70 7.15 -4.75
N ILE A 20 22.52 6.14 -5.04
CA ILE A 20 22.15 4.73 -4.92
C ILE A 20 22.19 4.39 -3.43
N ILE A 21 21.03 4.28 -2.78
CA ILE A 21 20.94 3.69 -1.44
C ILE A 21 20.68 2.19 -1.62
N VAL A 22 21.74 1.42 -1.42
CA VAL A 22 21.72 -0.04 -1.31
C VAL A 22 21.04 -0.40 0.01
N VAL A 23 19.86 -1.00 -0.02
CA VAL A 23 19.26 -1.63 1.16
C VAL A 23 19.57 -3.13 1.12
N LEU A 24 20.41 -3.54 2.07
CA LEU A 24 20.79 -4.90 2.36
C LEU A 24 19.58 -5.71 2.85
N VAL A 25 19.28 -6.80 2.15
CA VAL A 25 18.44 -7.89 2.63
C VAL A 25 19.20 -8.64 3.72
N VAL A 26 18.66 -8.67 4.93
CA VAL A 26 19.01 -9.72 5.90
C VAL A 26 17.75 -10.50 6.24
N ALA A 27 17.70 -11.70 5.68
CA ALA A 27 16.76 -12.74 6.05
C ALA A 27 17.01 -13.16 7.50
N MET A 28 15.95 -13.16 8.31
CA MET A 28 15.94 -13.97 9.53
C MET A 28 14.64 -14.76 9.59
N LEU A 29 14.66 -15.89 8.90
CA LEU A 29 13.65 -16.93 8.96
C LEU A 29 14.30 -18.16 9.58
N LEU A 30 14.11 -18.36 10.89
CA LEU A 30 14.24 -19.66 11.57
C LEU A 30 13.18 -19.79 12.66
N VAL A 31 11.99 -20.11 12.17
CA VAL A 31 11.05 -21.15 12.62
C VAL A 31 11.53 -22.11 13.75
N ARG A 32 10.55 -22.39 14.65
CA ARG A 32 10.31 -23.59 15.52
C ARG A 32 10.79 -23.55 16.98
N GLY A 33 9.95 -22.96 17.83
CA GLY A 33 9.73 -23.49 19.18
C GLY A 33 8.83 -24.72 19.11
N ALA A 34 9.35 -25.87 19.50
CA ALA A 34 8.58 -27.09 19.73
C ALA A 34 8.31 -27.20 21.23
N THR A 35 7.06 -26.99 21.66
CA THR A 35 6.61 -27.42 22.98
C THR A 35 5.79 -28.68 22.83
N LYS A 36 6.25 -29.70 23.56
CA LYS A 36 5.61 -30.98 23.84
C LYS A 36 4.32 -30.71 24.63
N ASP A 37 3.20 -31.28 24.22
CA ASP A 37 2.05 -31.52 25.09
C ASP A 37 1.68 -33.01 24.98
N ASP A 38 1.95 -33.74 26.06
CA ASP A 38 1.44 -35.09 26.28
C ASP A 38 0.16 -35.01 27.16
N ASP A 39 -0.73 -35.96 26.89
CA ASP A 39 -1.82 -36.49 27.71
C ASP A 39 -3.27 -35.95 27.63
N THR A 40 -4.05 -36.77 26.91
CA THR A 40 -5.31 -37.42 27.33
C THR A 40 -6.41 -36.61 28.03
N GLY A 41 -7.50 -36.40 27.27
CA GLY A 41 -8.80 -36.03 27.80
C GLY A 41 -9.93 -36.29 26.80
N SER A 42 -10.36 -37.55 26.69
CA SER A 42 -11.62 -37.91 26.02
C SER A 42 -12.81 -37.33 26.80
N ALA A 43 -13.59 -36.46 26.15
CA ALA A 43 -14.96 -36.17 26.56
C ALA A 43 -15.87 -36.11 25.33
N SER A 44 -16.74 -37.11 25.24
CA SER A 44 -17.80 -37.26 24.25
C SER A 44 -18.75 -36.06 24.30
N GLY A 45 -18.91 -35.37 23.16
CA GLY A 45 -19.89 -34.31 22.95
C GLY A 45 -20.66 -34.56 21.68
N THR A 46 -21.96 -34.76 21.85
CA THR A 46 -23.04 -35.03 20.90
C THR A 46 -22.94 -34.30 19.55
N ALA A 47 -23.01 -35.06 18.45
CA ALA A 47 -23.12 -34.53 17.09
C ALA A 47 -24.42 -33.75 16.89
N GLN A 48 -24.32 -32.46 16.57
CA GLN A 48 -25.40 -31.68 15.94
C GLN A 48 -25.19 -31.63 14.42
N PRO A 49 -26.26 -31.75 13.60
CA PRO A 49 -26.15 -31.64 12.16
C PRO A 49 -25.69 -30.23 11.75
N LEU A 50 -24.63 -30.17 10.95
CA LEU A 50 -24.08 -28.95 10.35
C LEU A 50 -25.12 -28.30 9.42
N ALA A 51 -25.60 -27.12 9.81
CA ALA A 51 -26.14 -26.16 8.87
C ALA A 51 -25.02 -25.69 7.92
N PRO A 52 -25.29 -25.44 6.63
CA PRO A 52 -24.29 -24.84 5.75
C PRO A 52 -24.01 -23.41 6.22
N ALA A 53 -22.83 -23.18 6.78
CA ALA A 53 -22.33 -21.86 7.10
C ALA A 53 -22.12 -21.07 5.79
N GLN A 54 -23.01 -20.11 5.56
CA GLN A 54 -22.82 -19.06 4.57
C GLN A 54 -21.66 -18.16 5.02
N GLY A 55 -20.75 -17.87 4.08
CA GLY A 55 -19.88 -16.68 4.12
C GLY A 55 -18.72 -16.73 5.11
N ALA A 56 -17.69 -17.52 4.82
CA ALA A 56 -16.34 -17.17 5.25
C ALA A 56 -15.87 -16.00 4.39
N GLY A 57 -16.31 -14.79 4.72
CA GLY A 57 -15.56 -13.60 4.34
C GLY A 57 -14.27 -13.60 5.14
N ASP A 58 -13.14 -13.54 4.46
CA ASP A 58 -11.83 -13.34 5.06
C ASP A 58 -11.90 -12.19 6.07
N ARG A 59 -11.85 -12.52 7.36
CA ARG A 59 -11.61 -11.49 8.37
C ARG A 59 -10.16 -11.03 8.20
N PRO A 60 -9.91 -9.71 8.21
CA PRO A 60 -8.55 -9.20 8.33
C PRO A 60 -7.86 -9.90 9.50
N VAL A 61 -6.62 -10.35 9.29
CA VAL A 61 -5.76 -10.81 10.38
C VAL A 61 -5.70 -9.68 11.41
N ASP A 62 -6.16 -9.97 12.62
CA ASP A 62 -6.19 -9.00 13.73
C ASP A 62 -4.76 -8.49 13.99
N GLY A 63 -4.39 -7.37 13.37
CA GLY A 63 -3.03 -6.81 13.47
C GLY A 63 -2.67 -5.76 12.43
N ASP A 64 -3.04 -5.95 11.15
CA ASP A 64 -2.51 -5.13 10.04
C ASP A 64 -3.33 -3.86 9.73
N GLY A 65 -4.33 -3.58 10.56
CA GLY A 65 -5.27 -2.46 10.39
C GLY A 65 -6.17 -2.60 9.17
N GLN A 66 -6.94 -1.54 8.89
CA GLN A 66 -7.87 -1.51 7.77
C GLN A 66 -7.99 -0.12 7.17
N VAL A 67 -8.34 -0.08 5.88
CA VAL A 67 -8.82 1.13 5.21
C VAL A 67 -10.30 0.97 4.90
N THR A 68 -11.10 1.95 5.27
CA THR A 68 -12.56 1.94 5.04
C THR A 68 -13.04 3.13 4.23
N ILE A 69 -14.17 2.96 3.55
CA ILE A 69 -14.98 4.02 2.95
C ILE A 69 -16.40 3.87 3.49
N GLY A 70 -16.80 4.78 4.40
CA GLY A 70 -18.00 4.57 5.21
C GLY A 70 -17.91 3.28 6.00
N SER A 71 -18.84 2.34 5.77
CA SER A 71 -18.85 1.02 6.41
C SER A 71 -18.14 -0.07 5.60
N THR A 72 -17.61 0.25 4.42
CA THR A 72 -16.98 -0.74 3.52
C THR A 72 -15.50 -0.80 3.77
N VAL A 73 -14.97 -1.99 4.04
CA VAL A 73 -13.52 -2.25 4.12
C VAL A 73 -12.98 -2.40 2.70
N ILE A 74 -11.97 -1.61 2.35
CA ILE A 74 -11.31 -1.63 1.04
C ILE A 74 -9.88 -2.19 1.09
N VAL A 75 -9.31 -2.36 2.28
CA VAL A 75 -8.04 -3.07 2.53
C VAL A 75 -8.27 -4.13 3.59
N PRO A 76 -7.93 -5.41 3.34
CA PRO A 76 -7.17 -5.95 2.20
C PRO A 76 -7.88 -5.77 0.84
N HIS A 77 -7.10 -5.49 -0.20
CA HIS A 77 -7.58 -5.20 -1.56
C HIS A 77 -6.97 -6.20 -2.55
N PRO A 78 -7.64 -7.32 -2.85
CA PRO A 78 -7.06 -8.33 -3.73
C PRO A 78 -6.96 -7.80 -5.17
N ALA A 79 -5.85 -8.11 -5.84
CA ALA A 79 -5.57 -7.64 -7.20
C ALA A 79 -6.60 -8.12 -8.25
N ASP A 80 -7.20 -9.29 -8.03
CA ASP A 80 -7.97 -10.00 -9.06
C ASP A 80 -9.49 -10.03 -8.79
N ASP A 81 -9.96 -9.88 -7.54
CA ASP A 81 -11.33 -10.27 -7.16
C ASP A 81 -12.15 -9.30 -6.26
N GLY A 82 -11.65 -8.14 -5.80
CA GLY A 82 -12.23 -7.54 -4.57
C GLY A 82 -12.82 -6.12 -4.61
N GLY A 83 -12.63 -5.36 -5.68
CA GLY A 83 -13.26 -4.03 -5.79
C GLY A 83 -12.58 -3.16 -6.81
N ASP A 84 -13.36 -2.53 -7.68
CA ASP A 84 -12.86 -1.45 -8.50
C ASP A 84 -12.71 -0.21 -7.61
N LEU A 85 -11.48 0.14 -7.22
CA LEU A 85 -11.24 1.32 -6.38
C LEU A 85 -11.82 2.59 -7.03
N ARG A 86 -11.92 2.65 -8.37
CA ARG A 86 -12.53 3.77 -9.11
C ARG A 86 -14.01 3.93 -8.82
N SER A 87 -14.72 2.86 -8.45
CA SER A 87 -16.12 2.93 -8.04
C SER A 87 -16.33 3.75 -6.77
N TYR A 88 -15.26 4.03 -6.02
CA TYR A 88 -15.25 4.91 -4.85
C TYR A 88 -14.69 6.31 -5.11
N ARG A 89 -14.44 6.67 -6.37
CA ARG A 89 -13.88 7.99 -6.74
C ARG A 89 -14.55 9.15 -6.01
N GLY A 90 -13.74 10.01 -5.41
CA GLY A 90 -14.18 11.20 -4.69
C GLY A 90 -14.75 10.93 -3.30
N GLN A 91 -14.84 9.67 -2.87
CA GLN A 91 -15.24 9.32 -1.52
C GLN A 91 -14.05 9.41 -0.56
N GLN A 92 -14.34 9.77 0.69
CA GLN A 92 -13.37 9.80 1.76
C GLN A 92 -13.06 8.38 2.24
N ALA A 93 -11.77 8.10 2.41
CA ALA A 93 -11.26 6.87 2.99
C ALA A 93 -10.55 7.14 4.30
N GLU A 94 -10.67 6.23 5.25
CA GLU A 94 -10.04 6.28 6.57
C GLU A 94 -9.16 5.06 6.77
N GLY A 95 -7.86 5.28 6.94
CA GLY A 95 -6.91 4.24 7.33
C GLY A 95 -6.70 4.27 8.84
N GLN A 96 -6.81 3.11 9.47
CA GLN A 96 -6.54 2.95 10.90
C GLN A 96 -5.52 1.83 11.11
N GLN A 97 -4.37 2.19 11.68
CA GLN A 97 -3.29 1.24 12.03
C GLN A 97 -2.87 0.37 10.85
N VAL A 98 -2.86 0.91 9.63
CA VAL A 98 -2.65 0.12 8.41
C VAL A 98 -1.17 -0.12 8.20
N LEU A 99 -0.79 -1.38 7.96
CA LEU A 99 0.59 -1.74 7.70
C LEU A 99 1.11 -1.14 6.39
N VAL A 100 2.26 -0.48 6.46
CA VAL A 100 3.03 -0.02 5.30
C VAL A 100 3.90 -1.17 4.79
N LEU A 101 3.61 -1.65 3.59
CA LEU A 101 4.29 -2.78 2.98
C LEU A 101 5.60 -2.39 2.29
N SER A 102 5.63 -1.22 1.65
CA SER A 102 6.83 -0.70 0.98
C SER A 102 6.69 0.79 0.64
N VAL A 103 7.82 1.48 0.49
CA VAL A 103 7.91 2.93 0.20
C VAL A 103 8.79 3.13 -1.04
N PRO A 104 8.29 2.85 -2.25
CA PRO A 104 9.09 2.96 -3.46
C PRO A 104 9.27 4.41 -3.96
N ALA A 105 8.50 5.36 -3.44
CA ALA A 105 8.55 6.76 -3.83
C ALA A 105 8.61 7.68 -2.60
N ASP A 106 9.21 8.86 -2.77
CA ASP A 106 9.31 9.87 -1.71
C ASP A 106 7.92 10.34 -1.23
N GLU A 107 6.94 10.33 -2.13
CA GLU A 107 5.59 10.84 -1.88
C GLU A 107 4.53 9.75 -1.85
N GLY A 108 4.90 8.46 -1.83
CA GLY A 108 3.90 7.41 -1.80
C GLY A 108 4.41 6.04 -1.40
N PHE A 109 3.47 5.25 -0.89
CA PHE A 109 3.75 3.95 -0.30
C PHE A 109 2.57 3.00 -0.49
N TRP A 110 2.87 1.70 -0.41
CA TRP A 110 1.87 0.66 -0.44
C TRP A 110 1.43 0.32 0.98
N VAL A 111 0.11 0.21 1.20
CA VAL A 111 -0.46 -0.29 2.45
C VAL A 111 -1.30 -1.52 2.22
N GLY A 112 -1.33 -2.44 3.19
CA GLY A 112 -2.17 -3.63 3.16
C GLY A 112 -1.55 -4.82 3.88
N SER A 113 -2.11 -6.01 3.65
CA SER A 113 -1.66 -7.26 4.29
C SER A 113 -0.65 -8.04 3.46
N GLY A 114 -0.42 -7.67 2.20
CA GLY A 114 0.60 -8.31 1.37
C GLY A 114 0.72 -7.76 -0.05
N PRO A 115 1.67 -8.28 -0.86
CA PRO A 115 1.91 -7.81 -2.23
C PRO A 115 0.69 -7.92 -3.17
N LEU A 116 -0.19 -8.89 -2.89
CA LEU A 116 -1.43 -9.13 -3.64
C LEU A 116 -2.65 -8.45 -3.01
N ASP A 117 -2.53 -7.88 -1.80
CA ASP A 117 -3.62 -7.32 -1.01
C ASP A 117 -3.26 -5.93 -0.49
N ARG A 118 -3.18 -4.95 -1.40
CA ARG A 118 -2.64 -3.62 -1.08
C ARG A 118 -3.20 -2.51 -1.95
N ILE A 119 -3.09 -1.28 -1.49
CA ILE A 119 -3.42 -0.09 -2.28
C ILE A 119 -2.31 0.94 -2.19
N TRP A 120 -2.22 1.79 -3.21
CA TRP A 120 -1.29 2.92 -3.23
C TRP A 120 -1.85 4.11 -2.44
N VAL A 121 -1.03 4.65 -1.55
CA VAL A 121 -1.27 5.92 -0.86
C VAL A 121 -0.29 6.95 -1.43
N GLN A 122 -0.84 8.00 -2.04
CA GLN A 122 -0.12 9.17 -2.51
C GLN A 122 -0.26 10.29 -1.49
N MET A 123 0.85 10.73 -0.92
CA MET A 123 0.89 11.90 -0.06
C MET A 123 0.81 13.19 -0.90
N SER A 124 -0.01 14.15 -0.46
CA SER A 124 -0.16 15.46 -1.10
C SER A 124 -0.01 16.63 -0.11
N GLY A 125 0.13 17.83 -0.66
CA GLY A 125 0.24 19.08 0.10
C GLY A 125 1.68 19.47 0.50
N PRO A 126 1.89 20.72 0.95
CA PRO A 126 3.19 21.25 1.31
C PRO A 126 3.68 20.69 2.66
N GLY A 127 4.99 20.45 2.77
CA GLY A 127 5.63 20.03 4.02
C GLY A 127 6.70 18.97 3.79
N GLU A 128 7.97 19.38 3.70
CA GLU A 128 9.13 18.48 3.78
C GLU A 128 9.48 18.13 5.24
N SER A 129 8.50 18.18 6.16
CA SER A 129 8.81 18.24 7.58
C SER A 129 9.12 16.86 8.16
N GLY A 130 10.33 16.33 7.92
CA GLY A 130 10.99 15.25 8.69
C GLY A 130 10.23 13.93 8.86
N PHE A 131 9.05 13.81 8.27
CA PHE A 131 8.12 12.72 8.42
C PHE A 131 8.50 11.67 7.39
N VAL A 132 9.14 10.60 7.86
CA VAL A 132 9.61 9.51 7.01
C VAL A 132 8.78 8.28 7.34
N VAL A 133 7.84 7.95 6.45
CA VAL A 133 7.16 6.67 6.46
C VAL A 133 8.16 5.58 6.06
N GLN A 134 8.14 4.46 6.77
CA GLN A 134 9.01 3.31 6.53
C GLN A 134 8.20 2.04 6.38
N SER A 135 8.73 1.10 5.61
CA SER A 135 8.19 -0.26 5.53
C SER A 135 8.13 -0.90 6.91
N GLY A 136 7.03 -1.59 7.21
CA GLY A 136 6.78 -2.26 8.50
C GLY A 136 6.15 -1.36 9.57
N GLN A 137 5.98 -0.07 9.31
CA GLN A 137 5.25 0.82 10.22
C GLN A 137 3.73 0.68 10.02
N HIS A 138 2.98 0.98 11.07
CA HIS A 138 1.54 1.17 10.98
C HIS A 138 1.22 2.66 10.87
N VAL A 139 0.29 3.01 9.99
CA VAL A 139 -0.15 4.40 9.77
C VAL A 139 -1.65 4.54 9.93
N SER A 140 -2.08 5.70 10.42
CA SER A 140 -3.46 6.15 10.35
C SER A 140 -3.55 7.41 9.51
N PHE A 141 -4.62 7.57 8.73
CA PHE A 141 -4.78 8.72 7.85
C PHE A 141 -6.24 8.92 7.42
N THR A 142 -6.52 10.08 6.84
CA THR A 142 -7.75 10.35 6.10
C THR A 142 -7.38 10.83 4.71
N GLY A 143 -7.98 10.21 3.68
CA GLY A 143 -7.69 10.51 2.28
C GLY A 143 -8.94 10.52 1.42
N THR A 144 -8.74 10.75 0.14
CA THR A 144 -9.79 10.68 -0.88
C THR A 144 -9.36 9.72 -1.98
N VAL A 145 -10.31 8.96 -2.53
CA VAL A 145 -10.04 8.13 -3.70
C VAL A 145 -9.95 8.99 -4.95
N VAL A 146 -8.82 8.92 -5.65
CA VAL A 146 -8.54 9.69 -6.87
C VAL A 146 -8.23 8.73 -8.01
N GLU A 147 -8.94 8.90 -9.13
CA GLU A 147 -8.62 8.19 -10.37
C GLU A 147 -7.31 8.69 -10.97
N HIS A 148 -6.60 7.78 -11.62
CA HIS A 148 -5.38 8.12 -12.34
C HIS A 148 -5.30 7.39 -13.67
N ASP A 149 -4.57 7.97 -14.63
CA ASP A 149 -4.33 7.36 -15.94
C ASP A 149 -3.19 6.33 -15.91
N ARG A 150 -3.06 5.57 -17.00
CA ARG A 150 -2.07 4.49 -17.11
C ARG A 150 -0.60 4.93 -16.97
N GLY A 151 -0.28 6.21 -17.15
CA GLY A 151 1.06 6.75 -16.98
C GLY A 151 1.36 7.21 -15.55
N PHE A 152 0.45 7.02 -14.60
CA PHE A 152 0.62 7.50 -13.23
C PHE A 152 1.81 6.86 -12.53
N ALA A 153 1.98 5.53 -12.62
CA ALA A 153 3.09 4.82 -11.97
C ALA A 153 4.47 5.40 -12.35
N ASP A 154 4.67 5.68 -13.64
CA ASP A 154 5.91 6.30 -14.13
C ASP A 154 6.11 7.71 -13.55
N ARG A 155 5.03 8.50 -13.43
CA ARG A 155 5.10 9.86 -12.87
C ARG A 155 5.46 9.88 -11.39
N VAL A 156 4.99 8.90 -10.62
CA VAL A 156 5.31 8.76 -9.20
C VAL A 156 6.58 7.92 -8.96
N GLY A 157 7.27 7.48 -10.02
CA GLY A 157 8.55 6.79 -9.93
C GLY A 157 8.48 5.32 -9.54
N VAL A 158 7.30 4.70 -9.58
CA VAL A 158 7.11 3.28 -9.26
C VAL A 158 7.45 2.44 -10.48
N ASN A 159 8.39 1.50 -10.32
CA ASN A 159 8.78 0.58 -11.39
C ASN A 159 8.04 -0.78 -11.35
N MET A 160 8.34 -1.64 -12.32
CA MET A 160 7.69 -2.96 -12.44
C MET A 160 7.87 -3.87 -11.22
N LEU A 161 9.05 -3.88 -10.60
CA LEU A 161 9.32 -4.68 -9.40
C LEU A 161 8.62 -4.12 -8.16
N GLU A 162 8.38 -2.82 -8.14
CA GLU A 162 7.74 -2.11 -7.03
C GLU A 162 6.21 -2.13 -7.11
N GLY A 163 5.63 -2.51 -8.25
CA GLY A 163 4.19 -2.67 -8.41
C GLY A 163 3.53 -1.79 -9.46
N ALA A 164 4.28 -1.23 -10.43
CA ALA A 164 3.73 -0.35 -11.47
C ALA A 164 2.56 -0.98 -12.25
N ALA A 165 2.64 -2.28 -12.57
CA ALA A 165 1.60 -2.99 -13.29
C ALA A 165 0.27 -3.01 -12.52
N ARG A 166 0.35 -3.23 -11.20
CA ARG A 166 -0.81 -3.20 -10.30
C ARG A 166 -1.39 -1.80 -10.18
N LEU A 167 -0.55 -0.80 -9.91
CA LEU A 167 -1.01 0.59 -9.81
C LEU A 167 -1.74 1.00 -11.09
N THR A 168 -1.16 0.67 -12.25
CA THR A 168 -1.77 0.90 -13.57
C THR A 168 -3.10 0.19 -13.76
N SER A 169 -3.26 -1.05 -13.28
CA SER A 169 -4.52 -1.80 -13.41
C SER A 169 -5.61 -1.29 -12.47
N GLU A 170 -5.24 -0.89 -11.25
CA GLU A 170 -6.16 -0.31 -10.27
C GLU A 170 -6.80 0.98 -10.83
N GLY A 171 -6.01 1.87 -11.44
CA GLY A 171 -6.52 3.10 -12.08
C GLY A 171 -7.13 4.11 -11.10
N ALA A 172 -6.99 3.87 -9.80
CA ALA A 172 -7.26 4.82 -8.73
C ALA A 172 -6.27 4.59 -7.58
N HIS A 173 -6.08 5.61 -6.75
CA HIS A 173 -5.26 5.55 -5.54
C HIS A 173 -5.91 6.39 -4.42
N LEU A 174 -5.32 6.34 -3.23
CA LEU A 174 -5.68 7.19 -2.12
C LEU A 174 -4.79 8.43 -2.09
N GLU A 175 -5.35 9.61 -2.30
CA GLU A 175 -4.65 10.86 -2.07
C GLU A 175 -4.87 11.30 -0.62
N VAL A 176 -3.77 11.45 0.12
CA VAL A 176 -3.77 11.71 1.56
C VAL A 176 -2.98 12.98 1.83
N PRO A 177 -3.57 14.02 2.43
CA PRO A 177 -2.80 15.18 2.85
C PRO A 177 -1.77 14.76 3.90
N ARG A 178 -0.50 15.14 3.70
CA ARG A 178 0.60 14.78 4.62
C ARG A 178 0.30 15.08 6.08
N SER A 179 -0.40 16.19 6.35
CA SER A 179 -0.79 16.64 7.69
C SER A 179 -1.74 15.69 8.44
N THR A 180 -2.34 14.72 7.75
CA THR A 180 -3.27 13.74 8.34
C THR A 180 -2.62 12.40 8.64
N VAL A 181 -1.41 12.15 8.12
CA VAL A 181 -0.73 10.88 8.33
C VAL A 181 -0.15 10.87 9.74
N VAL A 182 -0.51 9.86 10.51
CA VAL A 182 -0.03 9.64 11.88
C VAL A 182 0.63 8.26 11.93
N LEU A 183 1.87 8.20 12.43
CA LEU A 183 2.53 6.93 12.73
C LEU A 183 1.91 6.35 14.00
N ALA A 184 1.51 5.09 13.93
CA ALA A 184 1.17 4.32 15.10
C ALA A 184 2.42 3.67 15.69
N GLY A 185 2.58 3.82 17.00
CA GLY A 185 3.72 3.28 17.76
C GLY A 185 3.48 1.87 18.29
#